data_AF-A0A2R5L266-F1
#
_entry.id   AF-A0A2R5L266-F1
#
_cell.length_a   1.000
_cell.length_b   1.000
_cell.length_c   1.000
_cell.angle_alpha   90.00
_cell.angle_beta   90.00
_cell.angle_gamma   90.00
#
_symmetry.space_group_name_H-M   'P 1'
#
loop_
_entity.id
_entity.type
_entity.pdbx_description
1 polymer ?
#
loop_
_entity_poly.entity_id
_entity_poly.type
_entity_poly.pdbx_seq_one_letter_code
_entity_poly.pdbx_strand_id
1 'polypeptide(L)'
;HITPILVKPEICEGTGQLLKFGDDMYITSDDMYLISTSEITLTNIHRGETLAEADLPKYYTAVSPCFRREAGSYGRDIRGLIRQHQFNKVEMVKLVHPNSSNEELEKMVVNAETVLQKLGLPYRVVQLCTGDIGFSAIKTYD
;
A
#
# COMPACT_ATOMS: atom_id res chain seq x y z
N HIS A 1 8.14 9.06 -7.33
CA HIS A 1 9.36 8.39 -6.86
C HIS A 1 9.54 7.06 -7.59
N ILE A 2 10.79 6.63 -7.77
CA ILE A 2 11.15 5.25 -8.07
C ILE A 2 11.75 4.71 -6.77
N THR A 3 11.22 3.61 -6.26
CA THR A 3 11.67 3.00 -5.00
C THR A 3 12.24 1.60 -5.26
N PRO A 4 13.08 1.07 -4.34
CA PRO A 4 13.55 -0.30 -4.45
C PRO A 4 12.40 -1.30 -4.45
N ILE A 5 12.47 -2.32 -5.32
CA ILE A 5 11.48 -3.41 -5.37
C ILE A 5 11.89 -4.62 -4.51
N LEU A 6 13.15 -4.68 -4.10
CA LEU A 6 13.70 -5.61 -3.13
C LEU A 6 14.03 -4.85 -1.85
N VAL A 7 13.57 -5.35 -0.71
CA VAL A 7 13.77 -4.73 0.59
C VAL A 7 14.22 -5.74 1.62
N LYS A 8 14.89 -5.24 2.66
CA LYS A 8 15.27 -6.05 3.81
C LYS A 8 14.06 -6.37 4.71
N PRO A 9 14.10 -7.43 5.54
CA PRO A 9 12.99 -7.84 6.39
C PRO A 9 12.43 -6.70 7.26
N GLU A 10 13.31 -5.88 7.86
CA GLU A 10 12.93 -4.80 8.77
C GLU A 10 12.03 -3.73 8.11
N ILE A 11 12.13 -3.57 6.79
CA ILE A 11 11.30 -2.64 6.02
C ILE A 11 9.86 -3.18 5.92
N CYS A 12 9.72 -4.49 5.66
CA CYS A 12 8.43 -5.17 5.63
C CYS A 12 7.79 -5.25 7.03
N GLU A 13 8.59 -5.40 8.09
CA GLU A 13 8.09 -5.33 9.47
C GLU A 13 7.52 -3.95 9.81
N GLY A 14 8.17 -2.88 9.32
CA GLY A 14 7.77 -1.50 9.59
C GLY A 14 6.34 -1.15 9.19
N THR A 15 5.86 -1.77 8.12
CA THR A 15 4.50 -1.59 7.59
C THR A 15 3.57 -2.76 7.95
N GLY A 16 4.05 -3.71 8.75
CA GLY A 16 3.26 -4.83 9.31
C GLY A 16 3.11 -6.06 8.41
N GLN A 17 3.79 -6.11 7.25
CA GLN A 17 3.61 -7.21 6.29
C GLN A 17 4.11 -8.55 6.84
N LEU A 18 5.28 -8.61 7.46
CA LEU A 18 5.81 -9.89 7.96
C LEU A 18 4.99 -10.47 9.12
N LEU A 19 4.28 -9.64 9.88
CA LEU A 19 3.48 -10.09 11.03
C LEU A 19 2.22 -10.87 10.62
N LYS A 20 1.64 -10.56 9.44
CA LYS A 20 0.37 -11.16 9.00
C LYS A 20 0.43 -11.81 7.62
N PHE A 21 1.27 -11.30 6.74
CA PHE A 21 1.29 -11.63 5.31
C PHE A 21 2.62 -12.24 4.85
N GLY A 22 3.47 -12.71 5.77
CA GLY A 22 4.78 -13.28 5.43
C GLY A 22 4.69 -14.42 4.40
N ASP A 23 3.70 -15.30 4.53
CA ASP A 23 3.46 -16.40 3.58
C ASP A 23 3.05 -15.93 2.18
N ASP A 24 2.54 -14.70 2.06
CA ASP A 24 2.09 -14.12 0.80
C ASP A 24 3.19 -13.31 0.09
N MET A 25 4.38 -13.19 0.68
CA MET A 25 5.52 -12.48 0.12
C MET A 25 6.50 -13.42 -0.59
N TYR A 26 7.15 -12.93 -1.64
CA TYR A 26 8.28 -13.61 -2.25
C TYR A 26 9.58 -13.23 -1.54
N ILE A 27 10.38 -14.24 -1.20
CA ILE A 27 11.69 -14.12 -0.56
C ILE A 27 12.78 -14.66 -1.50
N THR A 28 13.89 -13.93 -1.62
CA THR A 28 15.07 -14.34 -2.38
C THR A 28 15.98 -15.23 -1.54
N SER A 29 16.99 -15.86 -2.15
CA SER A 29 18.02 -16.62 -1.41
C SER A 29 18.86 -15.79 -0.43
N ASP A 30 18.91 -14.47 -0.61
CA ASP A 30 19.69 -13.55 0.23
C ASP A 30 18.84 -12.89 1.33
N ASP A 31 17.72 -13.51 1.72
CA ASP A 31 16.77 -13.02 2.73
C ASP A 31 16.18 -11.62 2.45
N MET A 32 16.14 -11.23 1.18
CA MET A 32 15.46 -10.03 0.71
C MET A 32 14.04 -10.35 0.24
N TYR A 33 13.13 -9.41 0.40
CA TYR A 33 11.72 -9.54 0.06
C TYR A 33 11.37 -8.69 -1.16
N LEU A 34 10.62 -9.26 -2.10
CA LEU A 34 9.96 -8.46 -3.14
C LEU A 34 8.76 -7.74 -2.53
N ILE A 35 8.60 -6.46 -2.85
CA ILE A 35 7.50 -5.65 -2.32
C ILE A 35 6.14 -6.09 -2.89
N SER A 36 5.12 -6.16 -2.03
CA SER A 36 3.72 -6.38 -2.43
C SER A 36 2.96 -5.08 -2.73
N THR A 37 3.61 -3.94 -2.46
CA THR A 37 3.14 -2.57 -2.72
C THR A 37 4.30 -1.58 -2.49
N SER A 38 4.33 -0.46 -3.22
CA SER A 38 5.27 0.64 -2.96
C SER A 38 5.06 1.32 -1.59
N GLU A 39 3.92 1.09 -0.93
CA GLU A 39 3.67 1.54 0.45
C GLU A 39 4.80 1.12 1.40
N ILE A 40 5.30 -0.12 1.25
CA ILE A 40 6.37 -0.69 2.08
C ILE A 40 7.61 0.20 2.05
N THR A 41 8.01 0.67 0.86
CA THR A 41 9.20 1.50 0.72
C THR A 41 8.92 2.97 0.99
N LEU A 42 7.81 3.51 0.50
CA LEU A 42 7.47 4.92 0.67
C LEU A 42 7.27 5.30 2.14
N THR A 43 6.58 4.47 2.92
CA THR A 43 6.34 4.73 4.34
C THR A 43 7.63 4.66 5.17
N ASN A 44 8.58 3.82 4.74
CA ASN A 44 9.87 3.65 5.41
C ASN A 44 10.96 4.65 4.96
N ILE A 45 10.68 5.60 4.05
CA ILE A 45 11.69 6.59 3.61
C ILE A 45 12.30 7.33 4.81
N HIS A 46 11.49 7.66 5.80
CA HIS A 46 11.89 8.38 7.01
C HIS A 46 12.02 7.48 8.24
N ARG A 47 12.24 6.16 8.03
CA ARG A 47 12.34 5.21 9.15
C ARG A 47 13.51 5.60 10.05
N GLY A 48 13.22 5.81 11.34
CA GLY A 48 14.23 6.18 12.34
C GLY A 48 14.60 7.66 12.34
N GLU A 49 13.92 8.49 11.56
CA GLU A 49 14.12 9.94 11.54
C GLU A 49 13.15 10.65 12.48
N THR A 50 13.54 11.85 12.95
CA THR A 50 12.63 12.81 13.60
C THR A 50 12.34 13.94 12.63
N LEU A 51 11.09 14.02 12.18
CA LEU A 51 10.65 15.06 11.25
C LEU A 51 10.26 16.33 12.01
N ALA A 52 10.57 17.50 11.44
CA ALA A 52 10.02 18.75 11.93
C ALA A 52 8.53 18.84 11.60
N GLU A 53 7.71 19.34 12.52
CA GLU A 53 6.26 19.49 12.28
C GLU A 53 5.96 20.39 11.08
N ALA A 54 6.77 21.43 10.86
CA ALA A 54 6.66 22.33 9.72
C ALA A 54 6.90 21.65 8.36
N ASP A 55 7.50 20.45 8.35
CA ASP A 55 7.69 19.66 7.13
C ASP A 55 6.48 18.79 6.78
N LEU A 56 5.47 18.72 7.66
CA LEU A 56 4.24 17.97 7.47
C LEU A 56 3.13 18.87 6.89
N PRO A 57 2.27 18.34 6.00
CA PRO A 57 2.25 16.97 5.52
C PRO A 57 3.27 16.72 4.38
N LYS A 58 3.84 15.51 4.35
CA LYS A 58 4.64 15.02 3.22
C LYS A 58 3.81 14.07 2.37
N TYR A 59 3.77 14.33 1.07
CA TYR A 59 3.03 13.54 0.09
C TYR A 59 3.96 12.82 -0.86
N TYR A 60 3.78 11.51 -0.96
CA TYR A 60 4.59 10.64 -1.79
C TYR A 60 3.73 9.85 -2.76
N THR A 61 4.26 9.66 -3.97
CA THR A 61 3.69 8.72 -4.93
C THR A 61 4.80 7.95 -5.65
N ALA A 62 4.55 6.69 -5.98
CA ALA A 62 5.45 5.87 -6.76
C ALA A 62 4.67 4.92 -7.65
N VAL A 63 5.26 4.59 -8.80
CA VAL A 63 4.85 3.46 -9.61
C VAL A 63 5.82 2.32 -9.36
N SER A 64 5.32 1.11 -9.11
CA SER A 64 6.16 -0.08 -9.02
C SER A 64 5.45 -1.33 -9.53
N PRO A 65 6.20 -2.34 -10.02
CA PRO A 65 5.70 -3.70 -9.99
C PRO A 65 5.49 -4.12 -8.52
N CYS A 66 4.42 -4.87 -8.28
CA CYS A 66 4.01 -5.39 -6.98
C CYS A 66 3.91 -6.91 -7.09
N PHE A 67 4.43 -7.62 -6.11
CA PHE A 67 4.55 -9.08 -6.12
C PHE A 67 3.76 -9.70 -4.96
N ARG A 68 2.84 -10.62 -5.27
CA ARG A 68 2.03 -11.34 -4.27
C ARG A 68 1.94 -12.82 -4.63
N ARG A 69 2.14 -13.70 -3.65
CA ARG A 69 2.04 -15.15 -3.90
C ARG A 69 0.59 -15.59 -4.11
N GLU A 70 -0.37 -14.78 -3.68
CA GLU A 70 -1.80 -15.08 -3.72
C GLU A 70 -2.10 -16.43 -3.04
N ALA A 71 -1.40 -16.66 -1.92
CA ALA A 71 -1.54 -17.90 -1.16
C ALA A 71 -2.97 -18.02 -0.62
N GLY A 72 -3.65 -19.13 -0.94
CA GLY A 72 -5.03 -19.38 -0.50
C GLY A 72 -6.12 -18.91 -1.46
N SER A 73 -5.81 -18.36 -2.63
CA SER A 73 -6.80 -17.93 -3.63
C SER A 73 -7.23 -19.02 -4.62
N TYR A 74 -7.08 -20.31 -4.28
CA TYR A 74 -7.31 -21.41 -5.22
C TYR A 74 -8.74 -21.37 -5.80
N GLY A 75 -8.84 -21.31 -7.13
CA GLY A 75 -10.12 -21.30 -7.85
C GLY A 75 -10.83 -19.94 -7.94
N ARG A 76 -10.30 -18.87 -7.34
CA ARG A 76 -10.87 -17.51 -7.42
C ARG A 76 -10.13 -16.67 -8.46
N ASP A 77 -10.87 -16.01 -9.35
CA ASP A 77 -10.34 -15.09 -10.37
C ASP A 77 -9.24 -15.67 -11.28
N ILE A 78 -9.34 -16.97 -11.59
CA ILE A 78 -8.31 -17.73 -12.35
C ILE A 78 -8.12 -17.32 -13.82
N ARG A 79 -8.97 -16.42 -14.35
CA ARG A 79 -8.88 -15.93 -15.73
C ARG A 79 -8.87 -14.40 -15.73
N GLY A 80 -8.02 -13.82 -16.58
CA GLY A 80 -7.91 -12.37 -16.75
C GLY A 80 -6.78 -11.76 -15.91
N LEU A 81 -6.86 -10.45 -15.70
CA LEU A 81 -5.78 -9.64 -15.10
C LEU A 81 -6.08 -9.19 -13.66
N ILE A 82 -7.20 -9.61 -13.07
CA ILE A 82 -7.67 -9.12 -11.77
C ILE A 82 -6.80 -9.66 -10.62
N ARG A 83 -6.36 -10.91 -10.69
CA ARG A 83 -5.48 -11.54 -9.70
C ARG A 83 -4.26 -12.12 -10.40
N GLN A 84 -3.09 -11.59 -10.11
CA GLN A 84 -1.82 -11.95 -10.74
C GLN A 84 -0.71 -11.94 -9.69
N HIS A 85 0.33 -12.75 -9.90
CA HIS A 85 1.52 -12.72 -9.05
C HIS A 85 2.31 -11.43 -9.17
N GLN A 86 2.21 -10.76 -10.31
CA GLN A 86 2.82 -9.46 -10.58
C GLN A 86 1.78 -8.53 -11.20
N PHE A 87 1.67 -7.32 -10.67
CA PHE A 87 0.87 -6.24 -11.25
C PHE A 87 1.54 -4.88 -11.01
N ASN A 88 1.23 -3.88 -11.83
CA ASN A 88 1.72 -2.52 -11.62
C ASN A 88 0.71 -1.73 -10.78
N LYS A 89 1.21 -0.92 -9.86
CA LYS A 89 0.38 -0.03 -9.05
C LYS A 89 1.02 1.34 -8.93
N VAL A 90 0.19 2.38 -8.96
CA VAL A 90 0.58 3.75 -8.56
C VAL A 90 0.09 3.96 -7.14
N GLU A 91 1.03 4.14 -6.21
CA GLU A 91 0.75 4.28 -4.79
C GLU A 91 0.68 5.75 -4.38
N MET A 92 -0.12 6.04 -3.35
CA MET A 92 -0.10 7.29 -2.62
C MET A 92 0.21 7.00 -1.15
N VAL A 93 1.17 7.73 -0.58
CA VAL A 93 1.49 7.68 0.86
C VAL A 93 1.53 9.10 1.39
N LYS A 94 0.95 9.32 2.57
CA LYS A 94 0.97 10.60 3.26
C LYS A 94 1.55 10.42 4.66
N LEU A 95 2.55 11.22 5.01
CA LEU A 95 3.00 11.37 6.39
C LEU A 95 2.47 12.71 6.89
N VAL A 96 1.69 12.67 7.97
CA VAL A 96 0.83 13.79 8.36
C VAL A 96 0.84 13.96 9.88
N HIS A 97 0.52 15.16 10.35
CA HIS A 97 0.30 15.38 11.77
C HIS A 97 -0.91 14.55 12.25
N PRO A 98 -0.89 13.91 13.44
CA PRO A 98 -2.00 13.06 13.91
C PRO A 98 -3.37 13.72 13.83
N ASN A 99 -3.47 15.01 14.19
CA ASN A 99 -4.72 15.77 14.19
C ASN A 99 -5.37 15.93 12.80
N SER A 100 -4.61 15.81 11.71
CA SER A 100 -5.13 15.97 10.34
C SER A 100 -5.31 14.63 9.61
N SER A 101 -4.97 13.50 10.23
CA SER A 101 -4.98 12.16 9.60
C SER A 101 -6.32 11.78 8.96
N ASN A 102 -7.43 12.01 9.66
CA ASN A 102 -8.77 11.72 9.12
C ASN A 102 -9.11 12.59 7.92
N GLU A 103 -8.80 13.89 7.96
CA GLU A 103 -9.02 14.81 6.83
C GLU A 103 -8.16 14.39 5.62
N GLU A 104 -6.91 13.99 5.88
CA GLU A 104 -5.99 13.56 4.84
C GLU A 104 -6.38 12.22 4.19
N LEU A 105 -7.04 11.33 4.93
CA LEU A 105 -7.67 10.14 4.38
C LEU A 105 -8.78 10.51 3.39
N GLU A 106 -9.71 11.39 3.76
CA GLU A 106 -10.80 11.80 2.85
C GLU A 106 -10.24 12.47 1.57
N LYS A 107 -9.22 13.32 1.70
CA LYS A 107 -8.51 13.89 0.53
C LYS A 107 -7.85 12.82 -0.34
N MET A 108 -7.31 11.76 0.27
CA MET A 108 -6.66 10.66 -0.47
C MET A 108 -7.68 9.83 -1.25
N VAL A 109 -8.86 9.59 -0.69
CA VAL A 109 -9.98 8.95 -1.40
C VAL A 109 -10.36 9.78 -2.63
N VAL A 110 -10.58 11.09 -2.46
CA VAL A 110 -10.91 12.00 -3.57
C VAL A 110 -9.83 11.99 -4.67
N ASN A 111 -8.55 11.91 -4.30
CA ASN A 111 -7.45 11.81 -5.27
C ASN A 111 -7.56 10.52 -6.12
N ALA A 112 -7.89 9.39 -5.50
CA ALA A 112 -8.08 8.11 -6.21
C ALA A 112 -9.34 8.14 -7.10
N GLU A 113 -10.45 8.65 -6.56
CA GLU A 113 -11.71 8.84 -7.29
C GLU A 113 -11.53 9.70 -8.55
N THR A 114 -10.75 10.78 -8.45
CA THR A 114 -10.46 11.69 -9.57
C THR A 114 -9.86 10.95 -10.77
N VAL A 115 -9.06 9.90 -10.55
CA VAL A 115 -8.49 9.09 -11.63
C VAL A 115 -9.60 8.35 -12.38
N LEU A 116 -10.51 7.69 -11.65
CA LEU A 116 -11.63 6.95 -12.24
C LEU A 116 -12.60 7.88 -12.97
N GLN A 117 -12.92 9.03 -12.38
CA GLN A 117 -13.77 10.06 -12.98
C GLN A 117 -13.18 10.58 -14.30
N LYS A 118 -11.89 10.90 -14.33
CA LYS A 118 -11.19 11.36 -15.55
C LYS A 118 -11.14 10.29 -16.64
N LEU A 119 -11.10 9.01 -16.26
CA LEU A 119 -11.16 7.89 -17.19
C LEU A 119 -12.60 7.55 -17.64
N GLY A 120 -13.62 8.19 -17.05
CA GLY A 120 -15.02 7.90 -17.35
C GLY A 120 -15.47 6.52 -16.87
N LEU A 121 -14.82 5.97 -15.83
CA LEU A 121 -15.13 4.65 -15.27
C LEU A 121 -16.13 4.79 -14.12
N PRO A 122 -17.34 4.21 -14.20
CA PRO A 122 -18.28 4.18 -13.09
C PRO A 122 -17.72 3.38 -11.91
N TYR A 123 -17.91 3.89 -10.69
CA TYR A 123 -17.44 3.25 -9.46
C TYR A 123 -18.36 3.58 -8.28
N ARG A 124 -18.06 3.00 -7.12
CA ARG A 124 -18.66 3.32 -5.82
C ARG A 124 -17.55 3.33 -4.77
N VAL A 125 -17.73 4.11 -3.71
CA VAL A 125 -16.84 4.12 -2.54
C VAL A 125 -17.52 3.32 -1.42
N VAL A 126 -16.80 2.37 -0.82
CA VAL A 126 -17.31 1.53 0.27
C VAL A 126 -16.41 1.69 1.49
N GLN A 127 -16.97 2.14 2.61
CA GLN A 127 -16.25 2.07 3.89
C GLN A 127 -16.28 0.64 4.41
N LEU A 128 -15.11 0.06 4.68
CA LEU A 128 -15.01 -1.31 5.17
C LEU A 128 -15.52 -1.43 6.62
N CYS A 129 -16.13 -2.58 6.93
CA CYS A 129 -16.54 -2.91 8.30
C CYS A 129 -15.35 -3.43 9.10
N THR A 130 -15.46 -3.46 10.44
CA THR A 130 -14.37 -3.87 11.33
C THR A 130 -13.86 -5.29 11.10
N GLY A 131 -14.69 -6.18 10.54
CA GLY A 131 -14.28 -7.56 10.20
C GLY A 131 -13.48 -7.69 8.90
N ASP A 132 -13.44 -6.63 8.08
CA ASP A 132 -12.85 -6.66 6.72
C ASP A 132 -11.69 -5.67 6.55
N ILE A 133 -11.39 -4.85 7.57
CA ILE A 133 -10.24 -3.94 7.52
C ILE A 133 -8.91 -4.70 7.60
N GLY A 134 -7.90 -4.14 6.92
CA GLY A 134 -6.52 -4.62 6.98
C GLY A 134 -5.89 -4.46 8.36
N PHE A 135 -4.81 -5.21 8.62
CA PHE A 135 -4.16 -5.26 9.94
C PHE A 135 -3.64 -3.91 10.43
N SER A 136 -3.04 -3.14 9.54
CA SER A 136 -2.46 -1.84 9.87
C SER A 136 -3.46 -0.68 9.79
N ALA A 137 -4.74 -0.96 9.49
CA ALA A 137 -5.75 0.06 9.23
C ALA A 137 -6.65 0.30 10.45
N ILE A 138 -6.96 1.58 10.72
CA ILE A 138 -8.03 1.99 11.65
C ILE A 138 -9.35 2.29 10.91
N LYS A 139 -9.26 2.72 9.65
CA LYS A 139 -10.37 3.02 8.75
C LYS A 139 -9.88 2.86 7.30
N THR A 140 -10.69 2.23 6.45
CA THR A 140 -10.38 1.99 5.03
C THR A 140 -11.61 2.26 4.18
N TYR A 141 -11.36 2.84 3.00
CA TYR A 141 -12.32 2.92 1.91
C TYR A 141 -11.79 2.14 0.72
N ASP A 142 -12.66 1.33 0.14
CA ASP A 142 -12.43 0.57 -1.10
C ASP A 142 -13.26 1.15 -2.26
#